data_AF-A0A073KN40-F1
#
_entry.id   AF-A0A073KN40-F1
#
_cell.length_a   1.000
_cell.length_b   1.000
_cell.length_c   1.000
_cell.angle_alpha   90.00
_cell.angle_beta   90.00
_cell.angle_gamma   90.00
#
_symmetry.space_group_name_H-M   'P 1'
#
loop_
_entity.id
_entity.type
_entity.pdbx_description
1 polymer ?
#
loop_
_entity_poly.entity_id
_entity_poly.type
_entity_poly.pdbx_seq_one_letter_code
_entity_poly.pdbx_strand_id
1 'polypeptide(L)'
;MKGKLLKGVLSFGIGFAALYSSSSVQAETSTNQIKVMTHNVYMLSTNLYPNWGQNQRADLIGTADYIKNQDVVILNEIFDNGTSDRLLKNLGKEYPNQTAVLGRNSGKEWDQTLGNYSSTTPEDGGVAIVSKWPIVEKIQYVFEKGCGPDNLSNKGFVYTKIKKNDRFIHVIGTHLQAEDNMCGKTSSSSVRTEQLKEIQGFIQNKNIPSNEYVLIGGDMNVNKINGGDPKDANNTSEYASMFKTLHATVPSYTGYTATWDATTNSIAKYNFPTAAAEYLDYVIADNDHARPVHVENKVLQPKSPEWSVTSWLKTYKYNDYSDHYPVEATITMK
;
A
#
# COMPACT_ATOMS: atom_id res chain seq x y z
N MET A 1 -14.70 -23.21 -90.69
CA MET A 1 -16.16 -23.39 -90.51
C MET A 1 -16.41 -24.33 -89.34
N LYS A 2 -17.14 -23.82 -88.34
CA LYS A 2 -17.92 -24.48 -87.26
C LYS A 2 -17.57 -25.93 -86.82
N GLY A 3 -17.40 -26.10 -85.50
CA GLY A 3 -18.07 -27.20 -84.76
C GLY A 3 -17.25 -28.00 -83.74
N LYS A 4 -17.26 -27.53 -82.49
CA LYS A 4 -17.11 -28.19 -81.17
C LYS A 4 -16.80 -29.71 -81.11
N LEU A 5 -15.91 -30.09 -80.17
CA LEU A 5 -16.25 -31.06 -79.12
C LEU A 5 -15.35 -30.87 -77.87
N LEU A 6 -15.99 -30.70 -76.71
CA LEU A 6 -15.40 -30.76 -75.37
C LEU A 6 -15.14 -32.23 -74.98
N LYS A 7 -14.03 -32.49 -74.29
CA LYS A 7 -13.95 -33.49 -73.22
C LYS A 7 -13.15 -32.90 -72.07
N GLY A 8 -13.80 -32.84 -70.91
CA GLY A 8 -13.22 -32.39 -69.66
C GLY A 8 -12.40 -33.47 -68.97
N VAL A 9 -11.49 -33.02 -68.11
CA VAL A 9 -10.88 -33.80 -67.04
C VAL A 9 -10.94 -32.93 -65.80
N LEU A 10 -11.64 -33.40 -64.76
CA LEU A 10 -11.60 -32.84 -63.42
C LEU A 10 -10.33 -33.37 -62.73
N SER A 11 -9.49 -32.46 -62.24
CA SER A 11 -8.49 -32.75 -61.21
C SER A 11 -8.85 -31.97 -59.94
N PHE A 12 -9.03 -32.72 -58.84
CA PHE A 12 -9.15 -32.19 -57.50
C PHE A 12 -7.78 -31.66 -57.04
N GLY A 13 -7.64 -30.34 -56.92
CA GLY A 13 -6.50 -29.70 -56.27
C GLY A 13 -6.82 -29.42 -54.81
N ILE A 14 -6.11 -30.09 -53.89
CA ILE A 14 -6.11 -29.80 -52.46
C ILE A 14 -5.29 -28.52 -52.27
N GLY A 15 -5.95 -27.39 -52.00
CA GLY A 15 -5.31 -26.14 -51.62
C GLY A 15 -5.09 -26.10 -50.10
N PHE A 16 -3.84 -26.20 -49.68
CA PHE A 16 -3.41 -25.84 -48.31
C PHE A 16 -3.49 -24.30 -48.17
N ALA A 17 -4.54 -23.80 -47.52
CA ALA A 17 -4.60 -22.41 -47.09
C ALA A 17 -3.93 -22.29 -45.73
N ALA A 18 -2.69 -21.77 -45.69
CA ALA A 18 -2.05 -21.33 -44.47
C ALA A 18 -2.75 -20.04 -43.98
N LEU A 19 -3.63 -20.18 -42.99
CA LEU A 19 -4.21 -19.06 -42.28
C LEU A 19 -3.17 -18.49 -41.32
N TYR A 20 -2.52 -17.40 -41.71
CA TYR A 20 -1.80 -16.55 -40.79
C TYR A 20 -2.82 -15.84 -39.89
N SER A 21 -3.07 -16.39 -38.71
CA SER A 21 -3.75 -15.67 -37.64
C SER A 21 -2.82 -14.57 -37.14
N SER A 22 -3.01 -13.35 -37.65
CA SER A 22 -2.44 -12.16 -37.02
C SER A 22 -3.13 -11.95 -35.68
N SER A 23 -2.54 -12.49 -34.61
CA SER A 23 -2.90 -12.12 -33.25
C SER A 23 -2.53 -10.65 -33.07
N SER A 24 -3.53 -9.77 -33.16
CA SER A 24 -3.42 -8.38 -32.74
C SER A 24 -3.17 -8.38 -31.24
N VAL A 25 -1.89 -8.28 -30.85
CA VAL A 25 -1.52 -7.87 -29.50
C VAL A 25 -2.07 -6.45 -29.36
N GLN A 26 -3.18 -6.33 -28.65
CA GLN A 26 -3.69 -5.04 -28.23
C GLN A 26 -2.64 -4.48 -27.28
N ALA A 27 -1.77 -3.60 -27.77
CA ALA A 27 -0.88 -2.84 -26.93
C ALA A 27 -1.78 -2.09 -25.95
N GLU A 28 -1.75 -2.48 -24.67
CA GLU A 28 -2.26 -1.63 -23.61
C GLU A 28 -1.58 -0.28 -23.82
N THR A 29 -2.37 0.73 -24.17
CA THR A 29 -1.91 2.11 -24.14
C THR A 29 -1.38 2.34 -22.74
N SER A 30 -0.05 2.38 -22.59
CA SER A 30 0.56 2.59 -21.28
C SER A 30 0.07 3.94 -20.81
N THR A 31 -0.85 3.94 -19.84
CA THR A 31 -1.21 5.18 -19.18
C THR A 31 0.07 5.72 -18.57
N ASN A 32 0.35 7.00 -18.78
CA ASN A 32 1.47 7.70 -18.14
C ASN A 32 1.20 7.91 -16.63
N GLN A 33 0.56 6.94 -15.98
CA GLN A 33 0.13 6.99 -14.59
C GLN A 33 0.61 5.76 -13.83
N ILE A 34 0.94 5.96 -12.56
CA ILE A 34 1.10 4.90 -11.57
C ILE A 34 -0.02 5.10 -10.54
N LYS A 35 -0.77 4.03 -10.26
CA LYS A 35 -1.80 3.98 -9.23
C LYS A 35 -1.30 3.20 -8.03
N VAL A 36 -1.21 3.85 -6.88
CA VAL A 36 -0.78 3.22 -5.63
C VAL A 36 -1.85 3.46 -4.59
N MET A 37 -2.31 2.41 -3.93
CA MET A 37 -3.19 2.53 -2.76
C MET A 37 -2.39 2.23 -1.49
N THR A 38 -2.68 2.96 -0.42
CA THR A 38 -2.31 2.54 0.94
C THR A 38 -3.56 2.39 1.81
N HIS A 39 -3.59 1.37 2.65
CA HIS A 39 -4.67 1.15 3.61
C HIS A 39 -4.15 0.48 4.89
N ASN A 40 -4.29 1.17 6.03
CA ASN A 40 -4.29 0.53 7.33
C ASN A 40 -5.58 -0.28 7.50
N VAL A 41 -5.47 -1.61 7.56
CA VAL A 41 -6.62 -2.53 7.56
C VAL A 41 -7.01 -3.05 8.95
N TYR A 42 -6.37 -2.56 10.01
CA TYR A 42 -6.74 -2.84 11.41
C TYR A 42 -6.92 -4.33 11.71
N MET A 43 -5.99 -5.20 11.26
CA MET A 43 -6.05 -6.64 11.50
C MET A 43 -5.18 -7.02 12.71
N LEU A 44 -5.54 -6.48 13.87
CA LEU A 44 -4.90 -6.80 15.14
C LEU A 44 -4.91 -8.30 15.44
N SER A 45 -3.90 -8.80 16.16
CA SER A 45 -3.79 -10.20 16.60
C SER A 45 -5.07 -10.71 17.27
N THR A 46 -5.65 -11.78 16.73
CA THR A 46 -6.85 -12.40 17.30
C THR A 46 -6.61 -13.01 18.68
N ASN A 47 -5.35 -13.27 19.06
CA ASN A 47 -4.99 -13.71 20.41
C ASN A 47 -5.26 -12.65 21.48
N LEU A 48 -5.12 -11.37 21.13
CA LEU A 48 -5.39 -10.24 22.02
C LEU A 48 -6.80 -9.68 21.80
N TYR A 49 -7.27 -9.74 20.55
CA TYR A 49 -8.42 -9.02 20.06
C TYR A 49 -9.37 -9.95 19.27
N PRO A 50 -9.95 -10.99 19.89
CA PRO A 50 -10.61 -12.10 19.17
C PRO A 50 -11.91 -11.73 18.44
N ASN A 51 -12.50 -10.57 18.73
CA ASN A 51 -13.84 -10.21 18.27
C ASN A 51 -13.87 -8.94 17.42
N TRP A 52 -12.84 -8.68 16.61
CA TRP A 52 -12.78 -7.55 15.67
C TRP A 52 -13.08 -7.93 14.21
N GLY A 53 -13.62 -9.14 14.00
CA GLY A 53 -14.09 -9.61 12.71
C GLY A 53 -12.97 -9.75 11.67
N GLN A 54 -11.72 -9.91 12.10
CA GLN A 54 -10.53 -9.92 11.25
C GLN A 54 -10.70 -10.81 10.00
N ASN A 55 -11.04 -12.08 10.19
CA ASN A 55 -11.27 -13.04 9.10
C ASN A 55 -12.44 -12.65 8.16
N GLN A 56 -13.53 -12.11 8.71
CA GLN A 56 -14.65 -11.63 7.89
C GLN A 56 -14.21 -10.43 7.04
N ARG A 57 -13.49 -9.49 7.65
CA ARG A 57 -12.98 -8.30 6.96
C ARG A 57 -11.91 -8.63 5.92
N ALA A 58 -11.08 -9.65 6.13
CA ALA A 58 -10.15 -10.13 5.10
C ALA A 58 -10.85 -10.60 3.82
N ASP A 59 -12.02 -11.22 3.94
CA ASP A 59 -12.84 -11.59 2.77
C ASP A 59 -13.54 -10.39 2.15
N LEU A 60 -14.09 -9.50 2.99
CA LEU A 60 -14.77 -8.30 2.52
C LEU A 60 -13.79 -7.37 1.77
N ILE A 61 -12.60 -7.13 2.32
CA ILE A 61 -11.55 -6.31 1.68
C ILE A 61 -11.09 -6.98 0.39
N GLY A 62 -10.78 -8.29 0.42
CA GLY A 62 -10.28 -9.01 -0.76
C GLY A 62 -11.24 -9.02 -1.95
N THR A 63 -12.53 -8.76 -1.72
CA THR A 63 -13.56 -8.68 -2.76
C THR A 63 -14.04 -7.26 -3.05
N ALA A 64 -13.66 -6.27 -2.24
CA ALA A 64 -14.13 -4.89 -2.36
C ALA A 64 -13.68 -4.24 -3.67
N ASP A 65 -14.52 -3.35 -4.22
CA ASP A 65 -14.20 -2.66 -5.47
C ASP A 65 -13.13 -1.57 -5.29
N TYR A 66 -13.05 -0.96 -4.09
CA TYR A 66 -12.13 0.16 -3.85
C TYR A 66 -10.65 -0.25 -3.98
N ILE A 67 -10.31 -1.50 -3.62
CA ILE A 67 -8.92 -1.99 -3.65
C ILE A 67 -8.51 -2.50 -5.02
N LYS A 68 -9.41 -2.53 -6.01
CA LYS A 68 -9.14 -3.01 -7.37
C LYS A 68 -8.48 -1.93 -8.23
N ASN A 69 -7.97 -2.34 -9.39
CA ASN A 69 -7.43 -1.50 -10.45
C ASN A 69 -6.24 -0.63 -10.05
N GLN A 70 -5.48 -1.06 -9.04
CA GLN A 70 -4.23 -0.41 -8.64
C GLN A 70 -3.05 -1.01 -9.40
N ASP A 71 -1.91 -0.31 -9.45
CA ASP A 71 -0.64 -0.96 -9.82
C ASP A 71 -0.02 -1.66 -8.62
N VAL A 72 -0.10 -1.01 -7.46
CA VAL A 72 0.50 -1.43 -6.19
C VAL A 72 -0.44 -1.10 -5.03
N VAL A 73 -0.51 -1.96 -4.03
CA VAL A 73 -1.23 -1.73 -2.78
C VAL A 73 -0.28 -1.96 -1.60
N ILE A 74 -0.21 -0.97 -0.72
CA ILE A 74 0.49 -1.00 0.56
C ILE A 74 -0.56 -1.29 1.64
N LEU A 75 -0.29 -2.29 2.47
CA LEU A 75 -1.15 -2.69 3.59
C LEU A 75 -0.43 -2.40 4.90
N ASN A 76 -1.11 -1.74 5.83
CA ASN A 76 -0.66 -1.58 7.22
C ASN A 76 -1.59 -2.34 8.19
N GLU A 77 -1.05 -2.67 9.36
CA GLU A 77 -1.70 -3.44 10.43
C GLU A 77 -2.24 -4.81 10.01
N ILE A 78 -1.55 -5.51 9.11
CA ILE A 78 -1.86 -6.92 8.78
C ILE A 78 -1.22 -7.91 9.78
N PHE A 79 -1.33 -7.61 11.07
CA PHE A 79 -0.62 -8.30 12.16
C PHE A 79 -1.07 -9.75 12.35
N ASP A 80 -2.38 -10.02 12.46
CA ASP A 80 -2.87 -11.38 12.71
C ASP A 80 -2.46 -12.35 11.59
N ASN A 81 -1.60 -13.31 11.89
CA ASN A 81 -0.96 -14.17 10.88
C ASN A 81 -1.98 -14.88 9.97
N GLY A 82 -2.97 -15.54 10.57
CA GLY A 82 -3.96 -16.31 9.83
C GLY A 82 -4.87 -15.42 8.98
N THR A 83 -5.27 -14.27 9.51
CA THR A 83 -6.09 -13.30 8.79
C THR A 83 -5.31 -12.63 7.66
N SER A 84 -4.05 -12.22 7.89
CA SER A 84 -3.29 -11.55 6.86
C SER A 84 -2.90 -12.49 5.71
N ASP A 85 -2.57 -13.74 6.00
CA ASP A 85 -2.37 -14.77 4.97
C ASP A 85 -3.64 -14.96 4.13
N ARG A 86 -4.82 -14.92 4.77
CA ARG A 86 -6.12 -14.99 4.10
C ARG A 86 -6.35 -13.78 3.20
N LEU A 87 -6.12 -12.56 3.69
CA LEU A 87 -6.26 -11.34 2.88
C LEU A 87 -5.32 -11.35 1.68
N LEU A 88 -4.04 -11.64 1.89
CA LEU A 88 -3.01 -11.73 0.85
C LEU A 88 -3.39 -12.76 -0.22
N LYS A 89 -3.90 -13.92 0.20
CA LYS A 89 -4.45 -14.93 -0.73
C LYS A 89 -5.64 -14.40 -1.53
N ASN A 90 -6.58 -13.71 -0.88
CA ASN A 90 -7.77 -13.16 -1.55
C ASN A 90 -7.38 -12.10 -2.61
N LEU A 91 -6.35 -11.30 -2.33
CA LEU A 91 -5.81 -10.31 -3.27
C LEU A 91 -4.98 -10.92 -4.40
N GLY A 92 -4.48 -12.15 -4.24
CA GLY A 92 -3.52 -12.79 -5.15
C GLY A 92 -4.01 -13.01 -6.58
N LYS A 93 -5.33 -12.98 -6.83
CA LYS A 93 -5.86 -13.04 -8.21
C LYS A 93 -5.53 -11.79 -9.02
N GLU A 94 -5.61 -10.63 -8.39
CA GLU A 94 -5.37 -9.33 -9.04
C GLU A 94 -3.95 -8.83 -8.78
N TYR A 95 -3.40 -9.14 -7.61
CA TYR A 95 -2.07 -8.75 -7.16
C TYR A 95 -1.22 -9.98 -6.82
N PRO A 96 -0.77 -10.75 -7.84
CA PRO A 96 -0.04 -12.00 -7.61
C PRO A 96 1.39 -11.82 -7.10
N ASN A 97 1.97 -10.62 -7.23
CA ASN A 97 3.34 -10.34 -6.80
C ASN A 97 3.30 -9.70 -5.42
N GLN A 98 3.73 -10.42 -4.39
CA GLN A 98 3.54 -10.00 -2.99
C GLN A 98 4.83 -10.12 -2.20
N THR A 99 5.02 -9.24 -1.22
CA THR A 99 6.03 -9.41 -0.17
C THR A 99 5.51 -10.32 0.95
N ALA A 100 6.40 -10.83 1.79
CA ALA A 100 5.99 -11.30 3.11
C ALA A 100 5.59 -10.11 4.00
N VAL A 101 5.06 -10.39 5.18
CA VAL A 101 4.78 -9.37 6.20
C VAL A 101 6.07 -9.00 6.90
N LEU A 102 6.36 -7.69 6.94
CA LEU A 102 7.51 -7.10 7.62
C LEU A 102 7.70 -7.69 9.01
N GLY A 103 8.93 -8.13 9.34
CA GLY A 103 9.28 -8.52 10.70
C GLY A 103 8.70 -9.85 11.17
N ARG A 104 7.93 -10.56 10.34
CA ARG A 104 7.39 -11.89 10.68
C ARG A 104 8.43 -13.01 10.49
N ASN A 105 9.30 -12.84 9.51
CA ASN A 105 10.34 -13.79 9.12
C ASN A 105 11.51 -13.04 8.46
N SER A 106 12.68 -13.69 8.40
CA SER A 106 13.93 -13.16 7.81
C SER A 106 14.62 -14.16 6.89
N GLY A 107 13.84 -15.03 6.26
CA GLY A 107 14.30 -16.08 5.35
C GLY A 107 14.43 -15.60 3.90
N LYS A 108 14.35 -16.57 2.96
CA LYS A 108 14.59 -16.36 1.53
C LYS A 108 13.48 -15.58 0.81
N GLU A 109 12.37 -15.33 1.49
CA GLU A 109 11.28 -14.47 1.01
C GLU A 109 11.66 -12.98 0.95
N TRP A 110 12.75 -12.61 1.65
CA TRP A 110 13.38 -11.29 1.60
C TRP A 110 14.76 -11.39 0.93
N ASP A 111 15.05 -10.47 0.01
CA ASP A 111 16.39 -10.37 -0.56
C ASP A 111 17.39 -9.85 0.49
N GLN A 112 16.92 -8.96 1.37
CA GLN A 112 17.66 -8.47 2.54
C GLN A 112 16.72 -8.18 3.71
N THR A 113 17.19 -8.49 4.93
CA THR A 113 16.61 -8.04 6.19
C THR A 113 17.58 -7.06 6.84
N LEU A 114 17.15 -5.82 7.02
CA LEU A 114 17.96 -4.71 7.52
C LEU A 114 17.39 -4.15 8.84
N GLY A 115 18.18 -3.31 9.50
CA GLY A 115 17.79 -2.64 10.73
C GLY A 115 17.73 -3.60 11.93
N ASN A 116 16.95 -3.21 12.94
CA ASN A 116 16.91 -3.87 14.24
C ASN A 116 15.91 -5.05 14.31
N TYR A 117 15.96 -5.94 13.32
CA TYR A 117 15.09 -7.12 13.28
C TYR A 117 15.35 -8.04 14.48
N SER A 118 14.28 -8.47 15.15
CA SER A 118 14.34 -9.50 16.18
C SER A 118 13.32 -10.60 15.94
N SER A 119 13.76 -11.86 16.01
CA SER A 119 12.87 -13.03 15.88
C SER A 119 12.10 -13.36 17.16
N THR A 120 12.23 -12.55 18.20
CA THR A 120 11.60 -12.76 19.51
C THR A 120 10.62 -11.66 19.89
N THR A 121 10.33 -10.72 18.98
CA THR A 121 9.27 -9.74 19.21
C THR A 121 7.92 -10.45 19.38
N PRO A 122 7.07 -9.99 20.30
CA PRO A 122 5.71 -10.51 20.43
C PRO A 122 4.86 -10.37 19.16
N GLU A 123 5.14 -9.37 18.33
CA GLU A 123 4.39 -9.11 17.10
C GLU A 123 5.31 -8.72 15.93
N ASP A 124 4.83 -8.94 14.71
CA ASP A 124 5.49 -8.47 13.48
C ASP A 124 5.16 -7.00 13.18
N GLY A 125 5.76 -6.44 12.12
CA GLY A 125 5.60 -5.03 11.76
C GLY A 125 4.29 -4.69 11.05
N GLY A 126 3.49 -5.69 10.63
CA GLY A 126 2.17 -5.49 10.05
C GLY A 126 2.16 -4.76 8.71
N VAL A 127 3.27 -4.77 7.95
CA VAL A 127 3.36 -4.11 6.63
C VAL A 127 3.61 -5.14 5.53
N ALA A 128 2.86 -5.06 4.43
CA ALA A 128 3.19 -5.75 3.19
C ALA A 128 2.83 -4.92 1.95
N ILE A 129 3.45 -5.28 0.82
CA ILE A 129 3.16 -4.69 -0.48
C ILE A 129 2.72 -5.80 -1.44
N VAL A 130 1.63 -5.55 -2.15
CA VAL A 130 1.15 -6.41 -3.25
C VAL A 130 1.07 -5.61 -4.55
N SER A 131 1.32 -6.26 -5.67
CA SER A 131 1.46 -5.62 -6.97
C SER A 131 0.94 -6.51 -8.09
N LYS A 132 0.32 -5.89 -9.10
CA LYS A 132 -0.03 -6.59 -10.35
C LYS A 132 1.19 -6.83 -11.23
N TRP A 133 2.24 -6.03 -11.02
CA TRP A 133 3.50 -6.07 -11.75
C TRP A 133 4.58 -6.88 -11.00
N PRO A 134 5.52 -7.53 -11.71
CA PRO A 134 6.64 -8.25 -11.10
C PRO A 134 7.43 -7.40 -10.12
N ILE A 135 7.62 -7.92 -8.90
CA ILE A 135 8.54 -7.36 -7.91
C ILE A 135 9.90 -8.05 -8.10
N VAL A 136 10.92 -7.29 -8.48
CA VAL A 136 12.27 -7.80 -8.78
C VAL A 136 13.24 -7.68 -7.62
N GLU A 137 12.89 -6.92 -6.58
CA GLU A 137 13.65 -6.81 -5.34
C GLU A 137 12.70 -6.53 -4.17
N LYS A 138 12.89 -7.21 -3.04
CA LYS A 138 12.12 -7.12 -1.80
C LYS A 138 13.07 -6.98 -0.62
N ILE A 139 13.01 -5.86 0.07
CA ILE A 139 13.81 -5.61 1.27
C ILE A 139 12.87 -5.23 2.40
N GLN A 140 13.14 -5.77 3.60
CA GLN A 140 12.53 -5.27 4.82
C GLN A 140 13.56 -4.54 5.67
N TYR A 141 13.12 -3.53 6.40
CA TYR A 141 13.93 -2.78 7.34
C TYR A 141 13.12 -2.57 8.63
N VAL A 142 13.65 -3.00 9.77
CA VAL A 142 13.04 -2.76 11.09
C VAL A 142 13.68 -1.54 11.73
N PHE A 143 12.88 -0.58 12.19
CA PHE A 143 13.38 0.66 12.77
C PHE A 143 14.20 0.41 14.04
N GLU A 144 15.21 1.23 14.27
CA GLU A 144 16.06 1.15 15.47
C GLU A 144 15.30 1.52 16.75
N LYS A 145 14.31 2.41 16.64
CA LYS A 145 13.58 2.96 17.79
C LYS A 145 12.07 2.89 17.60
N GLY A 146 11.40 2.53 18.69
CA GLY A 146 9.96 2.67 18.92
C GLY A 146 9.68 3.05 20.37
N CYS A 147 8.44 3.35 20.70
CA CYS A 147 8.03 3.56 22.09
C CYS A 147 6.63 2.99 22.37
N GLY A 148 6.31 2.81 23.66
CA GLY A 148 5.07 2.13 24.05
C GLY A 148 4.99 0.68 23.53
N PRO A 149 3.78 0.17 23.26
CA PRO A 149 3.56 -1.15 22.67
C PRO A 149 4.23 -1.33 21.30
N ASP A 150 4.45 -0.25 20.54
CA ASP A 150 5.11 -0.31 19.24
C ASP A 150 6.57 -0.83 19.35
N ASN A 151 7.22 -0.67 20.51
CA ASN A 151 8.56 -1.24 20.76
C ASN A 151 8.55 -2.77 20.91
N LEU A 152 7.38 -3.40 20.97
CA LEU A 152 7.21 -4.86 21.02
C LEU A 152 6.85 -5.46 19.65
N SER A 153 6.83 -4.64 18.61
CA SER A 153 6.59 -5.03 17.22
C SER A 153 7.82 -4.70 16.38
N ASN A 154 8.11 -5.51 15.37
CA ASN A 154 9.14 -5.22 14.36
C ASN A 154 8.66 -4.12 13.38
N LYS A 155 8.22 -2.96 13.89
CA LYS A 155 7.82 -1.80 13.06
C LYS A 155 8.99 -1.31 12.21
N GLY A 156 8.66 -0.78 11.03
CA GLY A 156 9.65 -0.58 9.98
C GLY A 156 9.01 -0.28 8.64
N PHE A 157 9.76 -0.54 7.57
CA PHE A 157 9.28 -0.41 6.21
C PHE A 157 9.65 -1.59 5.32
N VAL A 158 8.86 -1.76 4.26
CA VAL A 158 9.07 -2.70 3.16
C VAL A 158 9.42 -1.90 1.92
N TYR A 159 10.56 -2.19 1.32
CA TYR A 159 10.95 -1.67 0.02
C TYR A 159 10.70 -2.70 -1.07
N THR A 160 10.20 -2.24 -2.21
CA THR A 160 10.07 -3.03 -3.43
C THR A 160 10.60 -2.29 -4.65
N LYS A 161 11.33 -3.01 -5.51
CA LYS A 161 11.58 -2.59 -6.90
C LYS A 161 10.63 -3.33 -7.82
N ILE A 162 9.82 -2.61 -8.57
CA ILE A 162 8.70 -3.16 -9.35
C ILE A 162 8.90 -2.82 -10.83
N LYS A 163 8.77 -3.83 -11.70
CA LYS A 163 8.86 -3.65 -13.15
C LYS A 163 7.47 -3.41 -13.76
N LYS A 164 7.07 -2.15 -13.90
CA LYS A 164 5.83 -1.72 -14.57
C LYS A 164 6.11 -1.47 -16.05
N ASN A 165 5.64 -2.36 -16.92
CA ASN A 165 6.01 -2.39 -18.34
C ASN A 165 7.55 -2.39 -18.49
N ASP A 166 8.10 -1.44 -19.25
CA ASP A 166 9.54 -1.28 -19.48
C ASP A 166 10.23 -0.32 -18.48
N ARG A 167 9.55 0.03 -17.38
CA ARG A 167 10.09 0.95 -16.36
C ARG A 167 10.14 0.30 -14.99
N PHE A 168 11.18 0.64 -14.22
CA PHE A 168 11.21 0.35 -12.80
C PHE A 168 10.61 1.50 -12.01
N ILE A 169 9.84 1.14 -10.98
CA ILE A 169 9.36 2.04 -9.94
C ILE A 169 9.75 1.44 -8.59
N HIS A 170 9.96 2.31 -7.61
CA HIS A 170 10.32 1.93 -6.26
C HIS A 170 9.20 2.34 -5.32
N VAL A 171 8.72 1.40 -4.51
CA VAL A 171 7.66 1.66 -3.54
C VAL A 171 8.13 1.21 -2.16
N ILE A 172 8.10 2.15 -1.22
CA ILE A 172 8.36 1.94 0.19
C ILE A 172 7.02 2.04 0.93
N GLY A 173 6.60 0.94 1.55
CA GLY A 173 5.45 0.85 2.43
C GLY A 173 5.90 0.88 3.87
N THR A 174 5.29 1.72 4.72
CA THR A 174 5.70 1.88 6.13
C THR A 174 4.50 2.06 7.05
N HIS A 175 4.68 1.82 8.34
CA HIS A 175 3.76 2.23 9.40
C HIS A 175 4.60 2.79 10.55
N LEU A 176 4.55 4.11 10.75
CA LEU A 176 5.38 4.79 11.74
C LEU A 176 4.82 4.64 13.16
N GLN A 177 5.59 5.13 14.14
CA GLN A 177 5.21 5.20 15.56
C GLN A 177 3.87 5.93 15.77
N ALA A 178 2.94 5.26 16.45
CA ALA A 178 1.66 5.85 16.85
C ALA A 178 1.82 6.88 17.99
N GLU A 179 0.80 7.73 18.17
CA GLU A 179 0.69 8.56 19.37
C GLU A 179 0.58 7.69 20.61
N ASP A 180 1.49 7.89 21.57
CA ASP A 180 1.52 7.13 22.81
C ASP A 180 1.99 7.99 23.99
N ASN A 181 1.24 7.96 25.09
CA ASN A 181 1.57 8.66 26.33
C ASN A 181 2.74 8.01 27.09
N MET A 182 3.14 6.78 26.73
CA MET A 182 4.20 5.98 27.34
C MET A 182 5.51 6.04 26.54
N CYS A 183 5.83 7.21 25.98
CA CYS A 183 7.08 7.42 25.23
C CYS A 183 8.28 7.86 26.10
N GLY A 184 8.16 7.77 27.43
CA GLY A 184 9.24 8.02 28.38
C GLY A 184 9.77 9.47 28.33
N LYS A 185 11.07 9.62 28.06
CA LYS A 185 11.73 10.94 27.90
C LYS A 185 11.68 11.48 26.46
N THR A 186 11.20 10.67 25.52
CA THR A 186 11.00 11.03 24.11
C THR A 186 9.54 11.32 23.84
N SER A 187 9.22 11.86 22.67
CA SER A 187 7.85 11.99 22.16
C SER A 187 7.64 11.09 20.95
N SER A 188 6.40 10.65 20.70
CA SER A 188 6.06 9.89 19.49
C SER A 188 6.52 10.61 18.22
N SER A 189 6.34 11.93 18.16
CA SER A 189 6.81 12.74 17.03
C SER A 189 8.33 12.72 16.83
N SER A 190 9.11 12.76 17.92
CA SER A 190 10.57 12.63 17.81
C SER A 190 10.99 11.24 17.32
N VAL A 191 10.28 10.18 17.72
CA VAL A 191 10.53 8.81 17.24
C VAL A 191 10.21 8.72 15.74
N ARG A 192 9.04 9.21 15.30
CA ARG A 192 8.69 9.27 13.87
C ARG A 192 9.72 10.02 13.05
N THR A 193 10.26 11.13 13.56
CA THR A 193 11.32 11.87 12.87
C THR A 193 12.58 11.04 12.66
N GLU A 194 13.00 10.23 13.64
CA GLU A 194 14.13 9.31 13.47
C GLU A 194 13.82 8.20 12.47
N GLN A 195 12.62 7.61 12.53
CA GLN A 195 12.17 6.59 11.57
C GLN A 195 12.13 7.13 10.13
N LEU A 196 11.67 8.36 9.94
CA LEU A 196 11.70 9.05 8.64
C LEU A 196 13.14 9.27 8.13
N LYS A 197 14.09 9.57 9.02
CA LYS A 197 15.52 9.65 8.67
C LYS A 197 16.09 8.30 8.26
N GLU A 198 15.67 7.20 8.91
CA GLU A 198 16.07 5.85 8.54
C GLU A 198 15.59 5.50 7.12
N ILE A 199 14.33 5.85 6.77
CA ILE A 199 13.80 5.70 5.41
C ILE A 199 14.64 6.51 4.41
N GLN A 200 14.90 7.81 4.69
CA GLN A 200 15.67 8.65 3.77
C GLN A 200 17.12 8.17 3.63
N GLY A 201 17.74 7.74 4.73
CA GLY A 201 19.08 7.15 4.72
C GLY A 201 19.15 5.87 3.89
N PHE A 202 18.12 5.02 3.96
CA PHE A 202 18.01 3.85 3.09
C PHE A 202 17.93 4.25 1.61
N ILE A 203 17.05 5.20 1.25
CA ILE A 203 16.89 5.67 -0.13
C ILE A 203 18.22 6.18 -0.68
N GLN A 204 18.92 7.04 0.08
CA GLN A 204 20.23 7.60 -0.31
C GLN A 204 21.29 6.52 -0.52
N ASN A 205 21.30 5.48 0.32
CA ASN A 205 22.27 4.39 0.23
C ASN A 205 21.93 3.35 -0.85
N LYS A 206 20.67 3.30 -1.32
CA LYS A 206 20.22 2.29 -2.29
C LYS A 206 20.74 2.52 -3.71
N ASN A 207 21.29 3.70 -4.00
CA ASN A 207 21.78 4.11 -5.32
C ASN A 207 20.73 3.90 -6.42
N ILE A 208 19.48 4.31 -6.15
CA ILE A 208 18.40 4.25 -7.13
C ILE A 208 18.70 5.26 -8.25
N PRO A 209 18.52 4.91 -9.54
CA PRO A 209 18.70 5.85 -10.63
C PRO A 209 17.80 7.08 -10.47
N SER A 210 18.35 8.28 -10.64
CA SER A 210 17.61 9.54 -10.48
C SER A 210 16.47 9.75 -11.48
N ASN A 211 16.37 8.90 -12.50
CA ASN A 211 15.30 8.88 -13.50
C ASN A 211 14.23 7.79 -13.25
N GLU A 212 14.32 7.04 -12.16
CA GLU A 212 13.27 6.10 -11.70
C GLU A 212 12.42 6.75 -10.60
N TYR A 213 11.13 6.41 -10.51
CA TYR A 213 10.23 6.99 -9.50
C TYR A 213 10.40 6.29 -8.16
N VAL A 214 10.49 7.05 -7.07
CA VAL A 214 10.53 6.54 -5.70
C VAL A 214 9.34 7.10 -4.93
N LEU A 215 8.48 6.18 -4.46
CA LEU A 215 7.26 6.48 -3.73
C LEU A 215 7.37 5.95 -2.30
N ILE A 216 6.94 6.74 -1.33
CA ILE A 216 6.86 6.36 0.08
C ILE A 216 5.39 6.48 0.51
N GLY A 217 4.81 5.44 1.07
CA GLY A 217 3.42 5.47 1.51
C GLY A 217 3.10 4.57 2.68
N GLY A 218 1.98 4.85 3.32
CA GLY A 218 1.58 4.20 4.56
C GLY A 218 0.89 5.14 5.53
N ASP A 219 0.54 4.57 6.68
CA ASP A 219 0.17 5.32 7.88
C ASP A 219 1.42 5.94 8.51
N MET A 220 1.54 7.25 8.35
CA MET A 220 2.68 8.01 8.88
C MET A 220 2.46 8.42 10.34
N ASN A 221 1.24 8.30 10.89
CA ASN A 221 0.88 8.87 12.18
C ASN A 221 1.26 10.37 12.33
N VAL A 222 1.38 11.09 11.21
CA VAL A 222 1.66 12.53 11.16
C VAL A 222 0.39 13.23 10.72
N ASN A 223 -0.25 13.99 11.60
CA ASN A 223 -1.54 14.61 11.30
C ASN A 223 -1.38 15.86 10.41
N LYS A 224 -2.01 15.86 9.23
CA LYS A 224 -2.07 17.05 8.35
C LYS A 224 -3.05 18.10 8.87
N ILE A 225 -4.11 17.71 9.58
CA ILE A 225 -5.14 18.65 10.01
C ILE A 225 -4.51 19.68 10.95
N ASN A 226 -4.69 20.96 10.62
CA ASN A 226 -4.03 22.11 11.26
C ASN A 226 -2.48 22.15 11.13
N GLY A 227 -1.89 21.37 10.22
CA GLY A 227 -0.44 21.33 9.96
C GLY A 227 0.11 22.50 9.12
N GLY A 228 -0.73 23.42 8.65
CA GLY A 228 -0.32 24.55 7.82
C GLY A 228 0.20 24.17 6.43
N ASP A 229 0.74 25.15 5.68
CA ASP A 229 1.38 24.90 4.37
C ASP A 229 2.83 24.44 4.57
N PRO A 230 3.24 23.24 4.11
CA PRO A 230 4.62 22.77 4.19
C PRO A 230 5.62 23.63 3.41
N LYS A 231 5.15 24.48 2.49
CA LYS A 231 6.01 25.41 1.74
C LYS A 231 6.32 26.70 2.51
N ASP A 232 5.59 26.98 3.59
CA ASP A 232 5.92 28.11 4.47
C ASP A 232 7.19 27.78 5.25
N ALA A 233 8.24 28.57 5.03
CA ALA A 233 9.54 28.40 5.68
C ALA A 233 9.50 28.54 7.21
N ASN A 234 8.44 29.16 7.75
CA ASN A 234 8.23 29.31 9.19
C ASN A 234 7.34 28.20 9.78
N ASN A 235 6.84 27.27 8.96
CA ASN A 235 6.01 26.16 9.44
C ASN A 235 6.88 25.12 10.14
N THR A 236 6.66 24.97 11.45
CA THR A 236 7.37 24.03 12.32
C THR A 236 6.54 22.81 12.68
N SER A 237 5.39 22.61 12.03
CA SER A 237 4.57 21.42 12.25
C SER A 237 5.33 20.14 11.90
N GLU A 238 4.92 19.04 12.52
CA GLU A 238 5.42 17.72 12.16
C GLU A 238 5.09 17.37 10.70
N TYR A 239 3.90 17.75 10.23
CA TYR A 239 3.48 17.59 8.84
C TYR A 239 4.45 18.24 7.85
N ALA A 240 4.88 19.49 8.09
CA ALA A 240 5.90 20.13 7.26
C ALA A 240 7.27 19.43 7.38
N SER A 241 7.64 19.03 8.60
CA SER A 241 8.90 18.34 8.88
C SER A 241 9.01 16.97 8.21
N MET A 242 7.90 16.25 8.01
CA MET A 242 7.84 14.99 7.28
C MET A 242 8.37 15.14 5.85
N PHE A 243 7.83 16.10 5.08
CA PHE A 243 8.28 16.33 3.69
C PHE A 243 9.72 16.81 3.62
N LYS A 244 10.15 17.62 4.59
CA LYS A 244 11.53 18.08 4.68
C LYS A 244 12.49 16.93 4.98
N THR A 245 12.09 15.96 5.81
CA THR A 245 12.95 14.82 6.20
C THR A 245 13.06 13.80 5.08
N LEU A 246 11.95 13.50 4.39
CA LEU A 246 11.90 12.55 3.27
C LEU A 246 12.23 13.17 1.90
N HIS A 247 12.62 14.44 1.86
CA HIS A 247 12.82 15.20 0.63
C HIS A 247 11.65 15.03 -0.37
N ALA A 248 10.40 15.03 0.09
CA ALA A 248 9.27 14.57 -0.71
C ALA A 248 8.41 15.72 -1.26
N THR A 249 7.76 15.51 -2.40
CA THR A 249 6.73 16.39 -2.96
C THR A 249 5.45 16.31 -2.12
N VAL A 250 4.89 17.47 -1.78
CA VAL A 250 3.53 17.57 -1.21
C VAL A 250 2.51 17.24 -2.30
N PRO A 251 1.65 16.22 -2.12
CA PRO A 251 0.65 15.86 -3.12
C PRO A 251 -0.52 16.86 -3.13
N SER A 252 -1.31 16.81 -4.19
CA SER A 252 -2.64 17.42 -4.21
C SER A 252 -3.61 16.50 -3.47
N TYR A 253 -4.38 17.06 -2.53
CA TYR A 253 -5.33 16.29 -1.73
C TYR A 253 -6.74 16.42 -2.31
N THR A 254 -7.41 15.29 -2.54
CA THR A 254 -8.79 15.23 -3.01
C THR A 254 -9.59 14.17 -2.23
N GLY A 255 -10.89 14.09 -2.48
CA GLY A 255 -11.75 13.15 -1.75
C GLY A 255 -12.09 13.64 -0.34
N TYR A 256 -12.13 12.72 0.62
CA TYR A 256 -12.49 13.03 2.00
C TYR A 256 -11.36 13.76 2.77
N THR A 257 -11.70 14.38 3.90
CA THR A 257 -10.81 15.32 4.60
C THR A 257 -9.96 14.71 5.71
N ALA A 258 -10.21 13.44 6.08
CA ALA A 258 -9.54 12.71 7.16
C ALA A 258 -9.40 11.24 6.77
N THR A 259 -8.31 10.59 7.18
CA THR A 259 -8.08 9.16 6.91
C THR A 259 -8.45 8.30 8.11
N TRP A 260 -8.49 8.88 9.32
CA TRP A 260 -9.04 8.27 10.52
C TRP A 260 -10.09 9.20 11.12
N ASP A 261 -11.34 8.75 11.25
CA ASP A 261 -12.45 9.65 11.60
C ASP A 261 -13.57 8.95 12.38
N ALA A 262 -13.58 9.16 13.69
CA ALA A 262 -14.61 8.64 14.60
C ALA A 262 -16.02 9.21 14.39
N THR A 263 -16.18 10.29 13.60
CA THR A 263 -17.49 10.86 13.32
C THR A 263 -18.22 10.13 12.20
N THR A 264 -17.48 9.49 11.28
CA THR A 264 -18.03 8.81 10.09
C THR A 264 -17.69 7.33 9.97
N ASN A 265 -16.63 6.85 10.63
CA ASN A 265 -16.20 5.45 10.61
C ASN A 265 -16.76 4.70 11.83
N SER A 266 -17.46 3.59 11.60
CA SER A 266 -18.12 2.79 12.63
C SER A 266 -17.17 2.13 13.62
N ILE A 267 -15.96 1.72 13.19
CA ILE A 267 -14.93 1.13 14.03
C ILE A 267 -14.25 2.22 14.86
N ALA A 268 -13.79 3.30 14.22
CA ALA A 268 -13.16 4.42 14.91
C ALA A 268 -14.11 5.05 15.95
N LYS A 269 -15.40 5.20 15.59
CA LYS A 269 -16.45 5.71 16.51
C LYS A 269 -16.61 4.84 17.75
N TYR A 270 -16.53 3.53 17.59
CA TYR A 270 -16.64 2.62 18.73
C TYR A 270 -15.43 2.76 19.67
N ASN A 271 -14.23 2.84 19.11
CA ASN A 271 -12.99 2.93 19.89
C ASN A 271 -12.83 4.30 20.57
N PHE A 272 -13.07 5.39 19.84
CA PHE A 272 -12.78 6.75 20.25
C PHE A 272 -13.92 7.72 19.88
N PRO A 273 -15.11 7.59 20.49
CA PRO A 273 -16.34 8.28 20.06
C PRO A 273 -16.27 9.81 20.08
N THR A 274 -15.30 10.40 20.79
CA THR A 274 -15.13 11.84 20.95
C THR A 274 -13.82 12.36 20.36
N ALA A 275 -12.99 11.49 19.76
CA ALA A 275 -11.74 11.94 19.15
C ALA A 275 -12.03 12.78 17.90
N ALA A 276 -11.19 13.79 17.67
CA ALA A 276 -11.24 14.56 16.44
C ALA A 276 -10.77 13.68 15.27
N ALA A 277 -11.28 13.96 14.07
CA ALA A 277 -10.79 13.30 12.87
C ALA A 277 -9.32 13.70 12.59
N GLU A 278 -8.56 12.79 12.02
CA GLU A 278 -7.13 12.92 11.73
C GLU A 278 -6.83 12.53 10.29
N TYR A 279 -5.78 13.10 9.71
CA TYR A 279 -5.28 12.72 8.39
C TYR A 279 -3.86 12.22 8.54
N LEU A 280 -3.67 10.91 8.44
CA LEU A 280 -2.46 10.18 8.86
C LEU A 280 -1.84 9.34 7.73
N ASP A 281 -2.61 9.01 6.69
CA ASP A 281 -2.18 8.12 5.62
C ASP A 281 -1.79 8.90 4.36
N TYR A 282 -0.64 8.56 3.77
CA TYR A 282 -0.08 9.29 2.63
C TYR A 282 0.54 8.36 1.59
N VAL A 283 0.66 8.84 0.35
CA VAL A 283 1.58 8.31 -0.66
C VAL A 283 2.26 9.49 -1.36
N ILE A 284 3.56 9.63 -1.16
CA ILE A 284 4.35 10.80 -1.58
C ILE A 284 5.52 10.38 -2.46
N ALA A 285 6.03 11.30 -3.27
CA ALA A 285 7.14 11.05 -4.19
C ALA A 285 8.41 11.77 -3.71
N ASP A 286 9.54 11.07 -3.70
CA ASP A 286 10.85 11.64 -3.39
C ASP A 286 11.32 12.63 -4.49
N ASN A 287 11.96 13.73 -4.09
CA ASN A 287 12.41 14.79 -4.99
C ASN A 287 13.86 14.64 -5.49
N ASP A 288 14.62 13.70 -4.93
CA ASP A 288 16.00 13.39 -5.35
C ASP A 288 16.01 12.44 -6.57
N HIS A 289 14.87 11.85 -6.90
CA HIS A 289 14.66 10.96 -8.05
C HIS A 289 13.68 11.53 -9.09
N ALA A 290 13.07 10.68 -9.93
CA ALA A 290 12.18 11.15 -10.99
C ALA A 290 10.97 11.87 -10.39
N ARG A 291 10.86 13.17 -10.68
CA ARG A 291 9.76 14.00 -10.20
C ARG A 291 8.52 13.82 -11.08
N PRO A 292 7.39 13.36 -10.52
CA PRO A 292 6.12 13.31 -11.24
C PRO A 292 5.69 14.70 -11.71
N VAL A 293 4.92 14.75 -12.79
CA VAL A 293 4.23 15.98 -13.21
C VAL A 293 3.15 16.35 -12.20
N HIS A 294 2.49 15.33 -11.64
CA HIS A 294 1.44 15.48 -10.64
C HIS A 294 1.42 14.28 -9.71
N VAL A 295 1.15 14.53 -8.43
CA VAL A 295 0.86 13.51 -7.42
C VAL A 295 -0.45 13.89 -6.75
N GLU A 296 -1.45 13.02 -6.85
CA GLU A 296 -2.73 13.15 -6.16
C GLU A 296 -2.79 12.14 -5.01
N ASN A 297 -3.35 12.52 -3.86
CA ASN A 297 -3.78 11.64 -2.79
C ASN A 297 -5.28 11.85 -2.56
N LYS A 298 -6.07 10.84 -2.92
CA LYS A 298 -7.52 10.85 -2.78
C LYS A 298 -7.94 9.94 -1.64
N VAL A 299 -8.54 10.51 -0.61
CA VAL A 299 -9.14 9.71 0.47
C VAL A 299 -10.50 9.19 0.02
N LEU A 300 -10.71 7.87 0.09
CA LEU A 300 -11.98 7.24 -0.22
C LEU A 300 -12.74 6.92 1.08
N GLN A 301 -14.08 6.92 1.05
CA GLN A 301 -14.90 6.43 2.17
C GLN A 301 -15.71 5.18 1.78
N PRO A 302 -15.05 4.07 1.42
CA PRO A 302 -15.77 2.86 1.04
C PRO A 302 -16.45 2.27 2.29
N LYS A 303 -17.74 1.97 2.17
CA LYS A 303 -18.48 1.22 3.18
C LYS A 303 -18.51 -0.25 2.82
N SER A 304 -18.31 -1.11 3.82
CA SER A 304 -18.43 -2.55 3.66
C SER A 304 -19.89 -2.98 3.75
N PRO A 305 -20.24 -4.16 3.22
CA PRO A 305 -21.44 -4.86 3.67
C PRO A 305 -21.46 -4.96 5.20
N GLU A 306 -22.64 -4.87 5.81
CA GLU A 306 -22.76 -4.98 7.28
C GLU A 306 -22.16 -6.32 7.75
N TRP A 307 -21.32 -6.24 8.77
CA TRP A 307 -20.78 -7.40 9.46
C TRP A 307 -20.93 -7.20 10.97
N SER A 308 -20.90 -8.32 11.71
CA SER A 308 -21.17 -8.28 13.14
C SER A 308 -20.27 -9.23 13.92
N VAL A 309 -20.01 -8.84 15.15
CA VAL A 309 -19.20 -9.58 16.12
C VAL A 309 -19.95 -9.58 17.45
N THR A 310 -19.75 -10.64 18.24
CA THR A 310 -20.28 -10.69 19.60
C THR A 310 -19.11 -10.63 20.57
N SER A 311 -19.19 -9.71 21.51
CA SER A 311 -18.24 -9.58 22.61
C SER A 311 -19.03 -9.32 23.89
N TRP A 312 -18.72 -10.05 24.96
CA TRP A 312 -19.41 -9.93 26.25
C TRP A 312 -20.95 -10.03 26.14
N LEU A 313 -21.45 -11.03 25.40
CA LEU A 313 -22.88 -11.28 25.13
C LEU A 313 -23.63 -10.14 24.41
N LYS A 314 -22.91 -9.13 23.92
CA LYS A 314 -23.47 -8.03 23.13
C LYS A 314 -23.00 -8.15 21.69
N THR A 315 -23.95 -8.07 20.76
CA THR A 315 -23.66 -8.01 19.33
C THR A 315 -23.42 -6.57 18.91
N TYR A 316 -22.31 -6.35 18.22
CA TYR A 316 -21.92 -5.10 17.61
C TYR A 316 -21.96 -5.25 16.10
N LYS A 317 -22.43 -4.22 15.41
CA LYS A 317 -22.57 -4.18 13.96
C LYS A 317 -21.75 -3.02 13.41
N TYR A 318 -21.06 -3.27 12.32
CA TYR A 318 -20.17 -2.33 11.66
C TYR A 318 -20.41 -2.39 10.15
N ASN A 319 -20.04 -1.33 9.46
CA ASN A 319 -20.14 -1.21 8.01
C ASN A 319 -18.90 -0.51 7.40
N ASP A 320 -17.77 -0.61 8.10
CA ASP A 320 -16.46 -0.18 7.61
C ASP A 320 -15.51 -1.38 7.49
N TYR A 321 -14.52 -1.27 6.61
CA TYR A 321 -13.51 -2.31 6.39
C TYR A 321 -12.37 -2.27 7.42
N SER A 322 -12.11 -1.09 7.98
CA SER A 322 -11.06 -0.75 8.93
C SER A 322 -11.47 0.54 9.64
N ASP A 323 -10.80 0.93 10.73
CA ASP A 323 -10.97 2.25 11.35
C ASP A 323 -10.29 3.38 10.54
N HIS A 324 -9.33 3.03 9.69
CA HIS A 324 -8.77 3.90 8.67
C HIS A 324 -9.50 3.76 7.32
N TYR A 325 -9.61 4.88 6.62
CA TYR A 325 -10.00 4.98 5.23
C TYR A 325 -8.78 4.85 4.31
N PRO A 326 -8.90 4.19 3.14
CA PRO A 326 -7.79 4.05 2.21
C PRO A 326 -7.51 5.35 1.45
N VAL A 327 -6.25 5.53 1.07
CA VAL A 327 -5.79 6.60 0.19
C VAL A 327 -5.41 6.01 -1.16
N GLU A 328 -6.10 6.44 -2.23
CA GLU A 328 -5.76 6.14 -3.62
C GLU A 328 -4.87 7.27 -4.16
N ALA A 329 -3.67 6.94 -4.61
CA ALA A 329 -2.74 7.89 -5.19
C ALA A 329 -2.60 7.72 -6.70
N THR A 330 -2.68 8.83 -7.42
CA THR A 330 -2.44 8.91 -8.86
C THR A 330 -1.18 9.70 -9.12
N ILE A 331 -0.14 9.04 -9.64
CA ILE A 331 1.15 9.63 -9.96
C ILE A 331 1.23 9.78 -11.48
N THR A 332 1.20 11.01 -11.99
CA THR A 332 1.36 11.28 -13.42
C THR A 332 2.84 11.39 -13.75
N MET A 333 3.33 10.43 -14.51
CA MET A 333 4.70 10.36 -15.00
C MET A 333 4.93 11.41 -16.10
N LYS A 334 6.18 11.87 -16.23
CA LYS A 334 6.65 12.71 -17.35
C LYS A 334 6.59 12.01 -18.69
#